data_AF-A0A956S7L0-F1
#
_entry.id   AF-A0A956S7L0-F1
#
_cell.length_a   1.000
_cell.length_b   1.000
_cell.length_c   1.000
_cell.angle_alpha   90.00
_cell.angle_beta   90.00
_cell.angle_gamma   90.00
#
_symmetry.space_group_name_H-M   'P 1'
#
loop_
_entity.id
_entity.type
_entity.pdbx_description
1 polymer ?
#
loop_
_entity_poly.entity_id
_entity_poly.type
_entity_poly.pdbx_seq_one_letter_code
_entity_poly.pdbx_strand_id
1 'polypeptide(L)'
;MIIDEIILPIINGEDAISLRFIEYFVTKYAKEKNIIFHILDEDNTTIKKINIYDSYKNYLHSYDKKLFDPFKRTNHLLFQYKEDAFIHTSIGQLNFFYWLITSGIYQYISENYNNFENVQITN
;
A
#
# COMPACT_ATOMS: atom_id res chain seq x y z
N MET A 1 12.18 -11.41 -1.32
CA MET A 1 11.10 -11.69 -2.28
C MET A 1 10.16 -10.50 -2.31
N ILE A 2 9.23 -10.33 -1.36
CA ILE A 2 8.28 -9.19 -1.36
C ILE A 2 8.96 -7.81 -1.28
N ILE A 3 9.98 -7.63 -0.44
CA ILE A 3 10.66 -6.33 -0.31
C ILE A 3 11.42 -5.95 -1.59
N ASP A 4 12.14 -6.89 -2.19
CA ASP A 4 12.93 -6.64 -3.40
C ASP A 4 12.09 -6.44 -4.65
N GLU A 5 10.99 -7.19 -4.78
CA GLU A 5 10.21 -7.23 -6.02
C GLU A 5 9.12 -6.15 -6.08
N ILE A 6 8.61 -5.71 -4.92
CA ILE A 6 7.50 -4.76 -4.84
C ILE A 6 7.93 -3.48 -4.14
N ILE A 7 8.40 -3.59 -2.90
CA ILE A 7 8.56 -2.41 -2.03
C ILE A 7 9.72 -1.51 -2.50
N LEU A 8 10.88 -2.10 -2.81
CA LEU A 8 12.05 -1.35 -3.25
C LEU A 8 11.83 -0.61 -4.58
N PRO A 9 11.29 -1.26 -5.63
CA PRO A 9 10.97 -0.56 -6.88
C PRO A 9 10.03 0.63 -6.68
N ILE A 10 9.00 0.50 -5.84
CA ILE A 10 8.06 1.60 -5.53
C ILE A 10 8.78 2.75 -4.81
N ILE A 11 9.63 2.44 -3.82
CA ILE A 11 10.36 3.45 -3.04
C ILE A 11 11.40 4.19 -3.90
N ASN A 12 12.09 3.45 -4.78
CA ASN A 12 13.13 3.99 -5.65
C ASN A 12 12.55 4.72 -6.89
N GLY A 13 11.24 4.59 -7.14
CA GLY A 13 10.60 5.17 -8.32
C GLY A 13 10.88 4.40 -9.61
N GLU A 14 11.21 3.12 -9.49
CA GLU A 14 11.48 2.18 -10.59
C GLU A 14 10.22 1.39 -10.97
N ASP A 15 9.22 1.31 -10.07
CA ASP A 15 7.90 0.75 -10.36
C ASP A 15 7.03 1.77 -11.11
N ALA A 16 6.19 1.29 -12.03
CA ALA A 16 5.17 2.12 -12.69
C ALA A 16 4.16 2.69 -11.68
N ILE A 17 3.91 1.96 -10.60
CA ILE A 17 3.02 2.36 -9.50
C ILE A 17 3.82 3.14 -8.47
N SER A 18 3.69 4.47 -8.51
CA SER A 18 4.35 5.34 -7.52
C SER A 18 3.62 5.38 -6.16
N LEU A 19 4.35 5.73 -5.10
CA LEU A 19 3.76 6.00 -3.78
C LEU A 19 2.63 7.04 -3.82
N ARG A 20 2.79 8.09 -4.63
CA ARG A 20 1.76 9.13 -4.79
C ARG A 20 0.52 8.59 -5.48
N PHE A 21 0.69 7.75 -6.49
CA PHE A 21 -0.43 7.09 -7.15
C PHE A 21 -1.19 6.20 -6.17
N ILE A 22 -0.49 5.41 -5.36
CA ILE A 22 -1.11 4.55 -4.34
C ILE A 22 -1.87 5.41 -3.31
N GLU A 23 -1.26 6.49 -2.81
CA GLU A 23 -1.93 7.41 -1.88
C GLU A 23 -3.20 7.99 -2.50
N TYR A 24 -3.13 8.50 -3.73
CA TYR A 24 -4.28 9.00 -4.47
C TYR A 24 -5.36 7.92 -4.62
N PHE A 25 -4.96 6.70 -4.97
CA PHE A 25 -5.88 5.58 -5.16
C PHE A 25 -6.67 5.31 -3.88
N VAL A 26 -5.99 5.15 -2.74
CA VAL A 26 -6.64 4.74 -1.49
C VAL A 26 -7.39 5.90 -0.80
N THR A 27 -6.96 7.15 -0.99
CA THR A 27 -7.57 8.32 -0.34
C THR A 27 -8.72 8.95 -1.14
N LYS A 28 -8.66 8.87 -2.47
CA LYS A 28 -9.60 9.56 -3.36
C LYS A 28 -10.31 8.60 -4.29
N TYR A 29 -9.60 7.87 -5.15
CA TYR A 29 -10.24 7.01 -6.15
C TYR A 29 -11.13 5.93 -5.51
N ALA A 30 -10.61 5.23 -4.51
CA ALA A 30 -11.32 4.17 -3.79
C ALA A 30 -12.59 4.69 -3.09
N LYS A 31 -12.54 5.93 -2.60
CA LYS A 31 -13.68 6.60 -1.98
C LYS A 31 -14.75 6.94 -3.02
N GLU A 32 -14.36 7.59 -4.10
CA GLU A 32 -15.28 8.05 -5.16
C GLU A 32 -15.95 6.87 -5.89
N LYS A 33 -15.22 5.77 -6.08
CA LYS A 33 -15.72 4.57 -6.77
C LYS A 33 -16.27 3.51 -5.82
N ASN A 34 -16.23 3.74 -4.50
CA ASN A 34 -16.65 2.78 -3.48
C ASN A 34 -16.03 1.39 -3.71
N ILE A 35 -14.70 1.33 -3.84
CA ILE A 35 -13.98 0.09 -4.15
C ILE A 35 -14.06 -0.86 -2.94
N ILE A 36 -14.66 -2.03 -3.17
CA ILE A 36 -14.82 -3.10 -2.17
C ILE A 36 -14.15 -4.35 -2.69
N PHE A 37 -13.22 -4.90 -1.91
CA PHE A 37 -12.62 -6.20 -2.18
C PHE A 37 -13.36 -7.31 -1.46
N HIS A 38 -13.42 -8.46 -2.11
CA HIS A 38 -13.98 -9.69 -1.59
C HIS A 38 -12.81 -10.63 -1.34
N ILE A 39 -12.37 -10.69 -0.09
CA ILE A 39 -11.22 -11.50 0.31
C ILE A 39 -11.75 -12.76 0.98
N LEU A 40 -11.28 -13.92 0.54
CA LEU A 40 -11.56 -15.18 1.23
C LEU A 40 -10.83 -15.17 2.57
N ASP A 41 -11.51 -15.63 3.61
CA ASP A 41 -10.87 -15.83 4.91
C ASP A 41 -9.85 -16.98 4.84
N GLU A 42 -9.02 -17.14 5.87
CA GLU A 42 -7.88 -18.08 5.87
C GLU A 42 -8.29 -19.54 5.58
N ASP A 43 -9.53 -19.90 5.93
CA ASP A 43 -10.11 -21.22 5.70
C ASP A 43 -10.80 -21.37 4.33
N ASN A 44 -10.82 -20.32 3.51
CA ASN A 44 -11.53 -20.20 2.24
C ASN A 44 -13.04 -20.47 2.32
N THR A 45 -13.65 -20.40 3.50
CA THR A 45 -15.08 -20.71 3.67
C THR A 45 -15.96 -19.47 3.69
N THR A 46 -15.41 -18.31 4.09
CA THR A 46 -16.16 -17.06 4.17
C THR A 46 -15.55 -15.96 3.31
N ILE A 47 -16.42 -15.09 2.76
CA ILE A 47 -16.01 -13.92 1.99
C ILE A 47 -16.12 -12.69 2.89
N LYS A 48 -14.97 -12.11 3.24
CA LYS A 48 -14.87 -10.82 3.91
C LYS A 48 -14.91 -9.69 2.89
N LYS A 49 -15.81 -8.73 3.09
CA LYS A 49 -15.87 -7.51 2.30
C LYS A 49 -15.00 -6.44 2.96
N ILE A 50 -14.06 -5.87 2.22
CA ILE A 50 -13.21 -4.77 2.69
C ILE A 50 -13.44 -3.56 1.78
N ASN A 51 -14.03 -2.50 2.32
CA ASN A 51 -13.99 -1.19 1.67
C ASN A 51 -12.58 -0.61 1.81
N ILE A 52 -11.92 -0.31 0.69
CA ILE A 52 -10.51 0.09 0.68
C ILE A 52 -10.28 1.44 1.35
N TYR A 53 -11.14 2.42 1.08
CA TYR A 53 -11.05 3.74 1.69
C TYR A 53 -11.27 3.67 3.21
N ASP A 54 -12.30 2.95 3.65
CA ASP A 54 -12.58 2.81 5.09
C ASP A 54 -11.47 2.03 5.79
N SER A 55 -10.92 0.98 5.16
CA SER A 55 -9.76 0.24 5.66
C SER A 55 -8.58 1.17 5.88
N TYR A 56 -8.20 1.98 4.88
CA TYR A 56 -7.13 2.95 5.00
C TYR A 56 -7.38 3.97 6.13
N LYS A 57 -8.62 4.48 6.23
CA LYS A 57 -9.01 5.40 7.31
C LYS A 57 -8.91 4.76 8.68
N ASN A 58 -9.32 3.50 8.83
CA ASN A 58 -9.24 2.77 10.10
C ASN A 58 -7.79 2.58 10.52
N TYR A 59 -6.89 2.19 9.61
CA TYR A 59 -5.46 2.11 9.91
C TYR A 59 -4.88 3.45 10.36
N LEU A 60 -5.26 4.57 9.73
CA LEU A 60 -4.82 5.90 10.17
C LEU A 60 -5.35 6.35 11.55
N HIS A 61 -6.46 5.79 12.02
CA HIS A 61 -7.05 6.14 13.33
C HIS A 61 -6.62 5.17 14.43
N SER A 62 -6.50 3.88 14.13
CA SER A 62 -6.15 2.84 15.09
C SER A 62 -4.66 2.84 15.42
N TYR A 63 -3.81 3.27 14.50
CA TYR A 63 -2.40 3.50 14.75
C TYR A 63 -2.17 4.97 15.01
N ASP A 64 -1.30 5.32 15.98
CA ASP A 64 -0.72 6.66 16.04
C ASP A 64 -0.23 6.99 14.63
N LYS A 65 -0.62 8.13 14.03
CA LYS A 65 -0.32 8.49 12.62
C LYS A 65 1.16 8.29 12.22
N LYS A 66 2.06 8.26 13.19
CA LYS A 66 3.50 8.00 13.04
C LYS A 66 3.84 6.54 12.67
N LEU A 67 2.92 5.61 12.90
CA LEU A 67 3.07 4.17 12.67
C LEU A 67 2.38 3.69 11.39
N PHE A 68 1.86 4.60 10.56
CA PHE A 68 1.28 4.26 9.25
C PHE A 68 1.46 5.44 8.27
N ASP A 69 2.61 5.50 7.60
CA ASP A 69 3.01 6.62 6.76
C ASP A 69 3.82 6.16 5.53
N PRO A 70 3.27 6.26 4.30
CA PRO A 70 3.96 5.82 3.09
C PRO A 70 5.26 6.59 2.79
N PHE A 71 5.35 7.85 3.26
CA PHE A 71 6.43 8.77 2.86
C PHE A 71 7.58 8.85 3.87
N LYS A 72 7.60 7.98 4.88
CA LYS A 72 8.71 7.87 5.84
C LYS A 72 9.05 9.22 6.48
N ARG A 73 8.07 10.03 6.89
CA ARG A 73 8.26 11.41 7.39
C ARG A 73 8.81 11.48 8.82
N THR A 74 8.79 10.37 9.57
CA THR A 74 9.23 10.32 10.97
C THR A 74 10.01 9.05 11.28
N ASN A 75 10.85 9.10 12.32
CA ASN A 75 11.56 7.97 12.94
C ASN A 75 12.19 6.98 11.94
N HIS A 76 13.19 7.46 11.21
CA HIS A 76 13.94 6.64 10.26
C HIS A 76 14.76 5.56 10.98
N LEU A 77 14.85 4.40 10.36
CA LEU A 77 15.66 3.27 10.80
C LEU A 77 16.30 2.56 9.61
N LEU A 78 17.34 1.78 9.88
CA LEU A 78 17.92 0.85 8.94
C LEU A 78 17.33 -0.54 9.20
N PHE A 79 16.55 -1.06 8.26
CA PHE A 79 15.89 -2.36 8.39
C PHE A 79 16.67 -3.40 7.57
N GLN A 80 17.16 -4.44 8.24
CA GLN A 80 17.75 -5.59 7.60
C GLN A 80 16.64 -6.55 7.17
N TYR A 81 16.51 -6.81 5.87
CA TYR A 81 15.47 -7.70 5.34
C TYR A 81 16.03 -8.98 4.71
N LYS A 82 17.36 -9.08 4.57
CA LYS A 82 18.13 -10.29 4.24
C LYS A 82 19.52 -10.20 4.88
N GLU A 83 20.26 -11.31 4.88
CA GLU A 83 21.58 -11.48 5.49
C GLU A 83 22.53 -10.29 5.19
N ASP A 84 22.56 -9.79 3.95
CA ASP A 84 23.38 -8.63 3.56
C ASP A 84 22.59 -7.50 2.86
N ALA A 85 21.29 -7.39 3.12
CA ALA A 85 20.45 -6.39 2.46
C ALA A 85 19.67 -5.53 3.46
N PHE A 86 19.84 -4.22 3.31
CA PHE A 86 19.27 -3.20 4.20
C PHE A 86 18.47 -2.18 3.42
N ILE A 87 17.41 -1.66 4.03
CA ILE A 87 16.63 -0.54 3.51
C ILE A 87 16.53 0.55 4.56
N HIS A 88 16.81 1.79 4.15
CA HIS A 88 16.52 2.95 4.98
C HIS A 88 15.01 3.21 4.92
N THR A 89 14.29 2.94 6.00
CA THR A 89 12.82 3.02 6.06
C THR A 89 12.34 3.59 7.42
N SER A 90 11.05 3.48 7.74
CA SER A 90 10.49 3.77 9.07
C SER A 90 9.45 2.69 9.41
N ILE A 91 9.12 2.55 10.70
CA ILE A 91 8.07 1.62 11.14
C ILE A 91 6.74 1.93 10.41
N GLY A 92 6.43 3.22 10.26
CA GLY A 92 5.21 3.65 9.56
C GLY A 92 5.18 3.28 8.07
N GLN A 93 6.33 3.35 7.39
CA GLN A 93 6.43 2.95 5.99
C GLN A 93 6.32 1.42 5.84
N LEU A 94 6.97 0.65 6.73
CA LEU A 94 6.87 -0.81 6.75
C LEU A 94 5.42 -1.27 6.98
N ASN A 95 4.73 -0.68 7.96
CA ASN A 95 3.33 -1.00 8.24
C ASN A 95 2.40 -0.63 7.07
N PHE A 96 2.66 0.50 6.41
CA PHE A 96 1.93 0.88 5.20
C PHE A 96 2.07 -0.17 4.10
N PHE A 97 3.29 -0.62 3.81
CA PHE A 97 3.51 -1.63 2.78
C PHE A 97 2.94 -3.00 3.17
N TYR A 98 3.06 -3.40 4.44
CA TYR A 98 2.43 -4.62 4.94
C TYR A 98 0.92 -4.59 4.67
N TRP A 99 0.23 -3.51 5.03
CA TRP A 99 -1.19 -3.33 4.74
C TRP A 99 -1.49 -3.34 3.23
N LEU A 100 -0.71 -2.61 2.43
CA LEU A 100 -0.91 -2.49 0.99
C LEU A 100 -0.91 -3.87 0.29
N ILE A 101 0.05 -4.71 0.67
CA ILE A 101 0.24 -6.05 0.08
C ILE A 101 -0.81 -7.03 0.61
N THR A 102 -0.98 -7.10 1.93
CA THR A 102 -1.94 -8.05 2.55
C THR A 102 -3.40 -7.74 2.20
N SER A 103 -3.72 -6.48 1.90
CA SER A 103 -5.05 -6.08 1.43
C SER A 103 -5.29 -6.39 -0.05
N GLY A 104 -4.28 -6.87 -0.80
CA GLY A 104 -4.38 -7.14 -2.24
C GLY A 104 -4.45 -5.88 -3.12
N ILE A 105 -4.27 -4.69 -2.54
CA ILE A 105 -4.43 -3.41 -3.25
C ILE A 105 -3.37 -3.26 -4.33
N TYR A 106 -2.11 -3.59 -4.01
CA TYR A 106 -1.03 -3.53 -5.01
C TYR A 106 -1.34 -4.42 -6.22
N GLN A 107 -1.77 -5.66 -5.98
CA GLN A 107 -2.12 -6.61 -7.04
C GLN A 107 -3.23 -6.05 -7.93
N TYR A 108 -4.31 -5.56 -7.32
CA TYR A 108 -5.43 -4.97 -8.05
C TYR A 108 -5.00 -3.78 -8.91
N ILE A 109 -4.17 -2.88 -8.35
CA ILE A 109 -3.66 -1.72 -9.10
C ILE A 109 -2.81 -2.20 -10.28
N SER A 110 -1.90 -3.14 -10.05
CA SER A 110 -0.97 -3.66 -11.06
C SER A 110 -1.70 -4.34 -12.22
N GLU A 111 -2.67 -5.21 -11.93
CA GLU A 111 -3.47 -5.90 -12.96
C GLU A 111 -4.36 -4.96 -13.77
N ASN A 112 -4.72 -3.81 -13.22
CA ASN A 112 -5.62 -2.84 -13.83
C ASN A 112 -4.93 -1.53 -14.21
N TYR A 113 -3.59 -1.49 -14.21
CA TYR A 113 -2.83 -0.24 -14.31
C TYR A 113 -3.21 0.58 -15.55
N ASN A 114 -3.35 -0.07 -16.71
CA ASN A 114 -3.77 0.55 -17.97
C ASN A 114 -5.16 1.20 -17.91
N ASN A 115 -6.04 0.73 -17.03
CA ASN A 115 -7.37 1.32 -16.83
C ASN A 115 -7.29 2.63 -16.02
N PHE A 116 -6.20 2.85 -15.28
CA PHE A 116 -5.97 4.04 -14.47
C PHE A 116 -5.09 5.09 -15.16
N GLU A 117 -4.29 4.75 -16.16
CA GLU A 117 -3.41 5.70 -16.88
C GLU A 117 -4.17 6.92 -17.47
N ASN A 118 -5.47 6.76 -17.78
CA ASN A 118 -6.31 7.86 -18.28
C ASN A 118 -6.82 8.80 -17.17
N VAL A 119 -6.59 8.46 -15.90
CA VAL A 119 -6.99 9.27 -14.73
C VAL A 119 -5.82 10.19 -14.40
N GLN A 120 -5.75 11.34 -15.06
CA GLN A 120 -4.66 12.29 -14.88
C GLN A 120 -4.52 12.73 -13.41
N ILE A 121 -3.38 12.37 -12.81
CA ILE A 121 -2.95 12.92 -11.51
C ILE A 121 -2.03 14.09 -11.84
N THR A 122 -2.54 15.31 -11.71
CA THR A 122 -1.74 16.53 -11.83
C THR A 122 -0.71 16.56 -10.71
N ASN A 123 0.57 16.67 -11.10
CA ASN A 123 1.72 16.82 -10.20
C ASN A 123 1.66 18.10 -9.37
#